data_AF-A0A250KT95-F1
#
_entry.id   AF-A0A250KT95-F1
#
_cell.length_a   1.000
_cell.length_b   1.000
_cell.length_c   1.000
_cell.angle_alpha   90.00
_cell.angle_beta   90.00
_cell.angle_gamma   90.00
#
_symmetry.space_group_name_H-M   'P 1'
#
loop_
_entity.id
_entity.type
_entity.pdbx_description
1 polymer ?
#
loop_
_entity_poly.entity_id
_entity_poly.type
_entity_poly.pdbx_seq_one_letter_code
_entity_poly.pdbx_strand_id
1 'polypeptide(L)'
;MHALRLLLPLILLISSISGACAAEVPDPELQAFWTRFRQAVLAYDKNKVATMTRFPFEVRGVYYGDPGKDYNRKGFLAIYERLMVQRISVPSGNVSIEKSMIEFIEDKTEIAPKDVSTESRMRFEQFVFERVRGRWLFTRAYLEE
;
A
#
# COMPACT_ATOMS: atom_id res chain seq x y z
N MET A 1 -1.30 -55.69 -56.75
CA MET A 1 -0.04 -55.56 -56.01
C MET A 1 0.14 -54.10 -55.64
N HIS A 2 0.21 -53.80 -54.33
CA HIS A 2 1.04 -52.78 -53.66
C HIS A 2 0.93 -51.31 -54.17
N ALA A 3 0.83 -50.25 -53.37
CA ALA A 3 0.89 -50.09 -51.92
C ALA A 3 0.36 -48.69 -51.57
N LEU A 4 -0.30 -48.65 -50.43
CA LEU A 4 -0.59 -47.51 -49.58
C LEU A 4 0.66 -46.64 -49.35
N ARG A 5 0.58 -45.32 -49.59
CA ARG A 5 1.49 -44.33 -48.98
C ARG A 5 0.70 -43.15 -48.44
N LEU A 6 0.64 -43.14 -47.11
CA LEU A 6 0.30 -42.03 -46.23
C LEU A 6 1.11 -40.77 -46.56
N LEU A 7 0.46 -39.60 -46.51
CA LEU A 7 1.08 -38.34 -46.14
C LEU A 7 0.06 -37.54 -45.32
N LEU A 8 0.19 -37.66 -44.00
CA LEU A 8 -0.54 -36.88 -43.00
C LEU A 8 0.06 -35.46 -42.97
N PRO A 9 -0.71 -34.37 -43.13
CA PRO A 9 -0.20 -33.03 -42.85
C PRO A 9 -0.09 -32.84 -41.34
N LEU A 10 1.14 -32.62 -40.90
CA LEU A 10 1.56 -32.26 -39.54
C LEU A 10 0.90 -30.93 -39.12
N ILE A 11 -0.13 -31.03 -38.27
CA ILE A 11 -0.79 -29.89 -37.64
C ILE A 11 0.18 -29.32 -36.58
N LEU A 12 0.89 -28.25 -36.95
CA LEU A 12 1.70 -27.45 -36.04
C LEU A 12 0.79 -26.68 -35.08
N LEU A 13 0.54 -27.28 -33.92
CA LEU A 13 0.00 -26.64 -32.72
C LEU A 13 0.99 -25.58 -32.21
N ILE A 14 0.95 -24.39 -32.81
CA ILE A 14 1.55 -23.19 -32.21
C ILE A 14 0.64 -22.83 -31.04
N SER A 15 0.95 -23.41 -29.87
CA SER A 15 0.36 -23.03 -28.61
C SER A 15 0.80 -21.59 -28.31
N SER A 16 -0.06 -20.64 -28.63
CA SER A 16 0.02 -19.26 -28.19
C SER A 16 0.10 -19.26 -26.67
N ILE A 17 1.32 -19.10 -26.13
CA ILE A 17 1.52 -18.72 -24.74
C ILE A 17 1.01 -17.29 -24.64
N SER A 18 -0.30 -17.16 -24.46
CA SER A 18 -0.92 -15.93 -24.00
C SER A 18 -0.42 -15.72 -22.58
N GLY A 19 0.75 -15.10 -22.46
CA GLY A 19 1.17 -14.38 -21.27
C GLY A 19 0.22 -13.20 -21.08
N ALA A 20 -1.02 -13.49 -20.69
CA ALA A 20 -1.86 -12.51 -20.05
C ALA A 20 -1.12 -12.16 -18.77
N CYS A 21 -0.39 -11.05 -18.78
CA CYS A 21 -0.15 -10.27 -17.58
C CYS A 21 -1.54 -9.96 -17.02
N ALA A 22 -2.09 -10.87 -16.22
CA ALA A 22 -3.29 -10.61 -15.46
C ALA A 22 -2.93 -9.44 -14.56
N ALA A 23 -3.42 -8.25 -14.89
CA ALA A 23 -3.32 -7.11 -14.02
C ALA A 23 -3.92 -7.55 -12.68
N GLU A 24 -3.07 -7.61 -11.67
CA GLU A 24 -3.44 -8.10 -10.35
C GLU A 24 -4.60 -7.24 -9.85
N VAL A 25 -5.76 -7.87 -9.68
CA VAL A 25 -6.98 -7.16 -9.26
C VAL A 25 -6.70 -6.55 -7.88
N PRO A 26 -6.97 -5.24 -7.68
CA PRO A 26 -6.73 -4.61 -6.39
C PRO A 26 -7.46 -5.36 -5.27
N ASP A 27 -6.75 -5.64 -4.17
CA ASP A 27 -7.31 -6.31 -3.00
C ASP A 27 -8.52 -5.52 -2.47
N PRO A 28 -9.76 -6.06 -2.57
CA PRO A 28 -10.95 -5.32 -2.19
C PRO A 28 -11.00 -5.02 -0.69
N GLU A 29 -10.38 -5.84 0.14
CA GLU A 29 -10.29 -5.58 1.58
C GLU A 29 -9.33 -4.44 1.90
N LEU A 30 -8.23 -4.33 1.13
CA LEU A 30 -7.29 -3.21 1.25
C LEU A 30 -7.96 -1.91 0.86
N GLN A 31 -8.66 -1.88 -0.28
CA GLN A 31 -9.40 -0.68 -0.71
C GLN A 31 -10.47 -0.29 0.32
N ALA A 32 -11.22 -1.26 0.85
CA ALA A 32 -12.22 -0.99 1.88
C ALA A 32 -11.59 -0.48 3.20
N PHE A 33 -10.43 -1.01 3.59
CA PHE A 33 -9.65 -0.49 4.70
C PHE A 33 -9.22 0.96 4.45
N TRP A 34 -8.65 1.23 3.28
CA TRP A 34 -8.15 2.54 2.88
C TRP A 34 -9.25 3.59 2.92
N THR A 35 -10.42 3.30 2.36
CA THR A 35 -11.59 4.20 2.40
C THR A 35 -11.95 4.59 3.83
N ARG A 36 -12.01 3.62 4.76
CA ARG A 36 -12.33 3.89 6.18
C ARG A 36 -11.22 4.67 6.89
N PHE A 37 -9.96 4.34 6.59
CA PHE A 37 -8.80 5.04 7.13
C PHE A 37 -8.79 6.50 6.71
N ARG A 38 -8.90 6.76 5.40
CA ARG A 38 -8.99 8.11 4.82
C ARG A 38 -10.15 8.90 5.42
N GLN A 39 -11.35 8.31 5.51
CA GLN A 39 -12.50 8.96 6.14
C GLN A 39 -12.22 9.39 7.59
N ALA A 40 -11.61 8.53 8.40
CA ALA A 40 -11.26 8.86 9.77
C ALA A 40 -10.20 9.97 9.86
N VAL A 41 -9.20 9.96 8.97
CA VAL A 41 -8.17 11.00 8.90
C VAL A 41 -8.78 12.35 8.53
N LEU A 42 -9.59 12.41 7.47
CA LEU A 42 -10.22 13.65 6.99
C LEU A 42 -11.29 14.20 7.95
N ALA A 43 -11.88 13.34 8.78
CA ALA A 43 -12.75 13.74 9.89
C ALA A 43 -11.96 14.19 11.14
N TYR A 44 -10.62 14.20 11.10
CA TYR A 44 -9.74 14.46 12.23
C TYR A 44 -10.00 13.55 13.45
N ASP A 45 -10.59 12.36 13.22
CA ASP A 45 -10.94 11.41 14.28
C ASP A 45 -9.78 10.46 14.57
N LYS A 46 -8.80 10.97 15.34
CA LYS A 46 -7.64 10.19 15.78
C LYS A 46 -8.01 8.94 16.60
N ASN A 47 -9.16 8.95 17.28
CA ASN A 47 -9.61 7.77 18.02
C ASN A 47 -10.04 6.67 17.07
N LYS A 48 -10.76 7.02 16.01
CA LYS A 48 -11.12 6.09 14.94
C LYS A 48 -9.89 5.55 14.23
N VAL A 49 -8.91 6.41 13.89
CA VAL A 49 -7.64 5.93 13.32
C VAL A 49 -6.92 4.96 14.25
N ALA A 50 -6.90 5.23 15.56
CA ALA A 50 -6.33 4.31 16.54
C ALA A 50 -7.01 2.93 16.56
N THR A 51 -8.31 2.82 16.22
CA THR A 51 -8.99 1.51 16.11
C THR A 51 -8.52 0.68 14.90
N MET A 52 -7.93 1.34 13.91
CA MET A 52 -7.36 0.75 12.69
C MET A 52 -5.84 0.60 12.78
N THR A 53 -5.26 0.83 13.96
CA THR A 53 -3.81 0.83 14.20
C THR A 53 -3.41 -0.41 15.00
N ARG A 54 -2.28 -1.03 14.62
CA ARG A 54 -1.67 -2.10 15.41
C ARG A 54 -0.87 -1.47 16.55
N PHE A 55 -1.02 -2.02 17.76
CA PHE A 55 -0.19 -1.66 18.90
C PHE A 55 0.69 -2.85 19.34
N PRO A 56 1.96 -2.62 19.78
CA PRO A 56 2.66 -1.33 19.74
C PRO A 56 2.82 -0.79 18.31
N PHE A 57 2.65 0.52 18.15
CA PHE A 57 2.77 1.21 16.88
C PHE A 57 4.20 1.71 16.73
N GLU A 58 4.85 1.30 15.65
CA GLU A 58 6.27 1.57 15.45
C GLU A 58 6.47 2.92 14.73
N VAL A 59 7.37 3.75 15.25
CA VAL A 59 7.83 4.95 14.56
C VAL A 59 9.33 4.84 14.36
N ARG A 60 9.81 5.10 13.15
CA ARG A 60 11.24 5.19 12.86
C ARG A 60 11.58 6.59 12.34
N GLY A 61 12.83 7.00 12.47
CA GLY A 61 13.32 8.15 11.72
C GLY A 61 13.40 7.84 10.22
N VAL A 62 13.47 8.88 9.39
CA VAL A 62 13.57 8.73 7.92
C VAL A 62 14.94 8.23 7.47
N TYR A 63 15.98 8.37 8.30
CA TYR A 63 17.34 7.98 7.94
C TYR A 63 17.67 6.56 8.42
N TYR A 64 18.49 5.87 7.63
CA TYR A 64 19.02 4.56 7.98
C TYR A 64 19.91 4.68 9.22
N GLY A 65 19.42 4.19 10.36
CA GLY A 65 20.15 4.19 11.63
C GLY A 65 19.34 4.75 12.81
N ASP A 66 18.25 5.47 12.53
CA ASP A 66 17.43 6.04 13.58
C ASP A 66 16.72 4.93 14.37
N PRO A 67 16.83 4.91 15.71
CA PRO A 67 16.23 3.87 16.51
C PRO A 67 14.71 3.93 16.37
N GLY A 68 14.10 2.77 16.13
CA GLY A 68 12.65 2.65 16.18
C GLY A 68 12.13 2.87 17.60
N LYS A 69 11.04 3.62 17.72
CA LYS A 69 10.32 3.83 18.98
C LYS A 69 8.91 3.26 18.87
N ASP A 70 8.55 2.47 19.87
CA ASP A 70 7.22 1.91 19.98
C ASP A 70 6.30 2.83 20.80
N TYR A 71 5.11 3.07 20.26
CA TYR A 71 4.06 3.84 20.89
C TYR A 71 2.89 2.93 21.24
N ASN A 72 2.44 2.97 22.49
CA ASN A 72 1.12 2.45 22.84
C ASN A 72 0.02 3.40 22.33
N ARG A 73 -1.25 3.05 22.56
CA ARG A 73 -2.39 3.87 22.10
C ARG A 73 -2.33 5.33 22.57
N LYS A 74 -2.01 5.57 23.84
CA LYS A 74 -1.90 6.93 24.40
C LYS A 74 -0.78 7.71 23.70
N GLY A 75 0.37 7.08 23.53
CA GLY A 75 1.52 7.67 22.84
C GLY A 75 1.20 8.00 21.38
N PHE A 76 0.56 7.08 20.66
CA PHE A 76 0.12 7.30 19.27
C PHE A 76 -0.81 8.51 19.16
N LEU A 77 -1.81 8.61 20.03
CA LEU A 77 -2.74 9.75 20.03
C LEU A 77 -2.05 11.10 20.34
N ALA A 78 -0.90 11.08 21.00
CA ALA A 78 -0.10 12.27 21.28
C ALA A 78 0.78 12.70 20.09
N ILE A 79 1.23 11.75 19.26
CA ILE A 79 2.02 12.05 18.06
C ILE A 79 1.18 12.16 16.78
N TYR A 80 -0.11 11.83 16.84
CA TYR A 80 -1.00 11.76 15.67
C TYR A 80 -0.95 13.02 14.80
N GLU A 81 -1.01 14.20 15.41
CA GLU A 81 -0.99 15.46 14.67
C GLU A 81 0.33 15.64 13.91
N ARG A 82 1.46 15.33 14.55
CA ARG A 82 2.79 15.35 13.91
C ARG A 82 2.85 14.42 12.69
N LEU A 83 2.28 13.23 12.80
CA LEU A 83 2.20 12.28 11.67
C LEU A 83 1.44 12.86 10.48
N MET A 84 0.36 13.61 10.73
CA MET A 84 -0.51 14.14 9.68
C MET A 84 0.03 15.41 9.02
N VAL A 85 0.71 16.27 9.78
CA VAL A 85 1.24 17.55 9.28
C VAL A 85 2.64 17.46 8.69
N GLN A 86 3.33 16.33 8.88
CA GLN A 86 4.64 16.08 8.29
C GLN A 86 4.61 16.27 6.77
N ARG A 87 5.61 17.00 6.26
CA ARG A 87 5.77 17.28 4.84
C ARG A 87 6.44 16.09 4.15
N ILE A 88 6.01 15.83 2.92
CA ILE A 88 6.57 14.85 2.00
C ILE A 88 6.75 15.50 0.64
N SER A 89 7.81 15.09 -0.05
CA SER A 89 8.10 15.52 -1.42
C SER A 89 7.40 14.59 -2.40
N VAL A 90 6.37 15.09 -3.08
CA VAL A 90 5.57 14.33 -4.04
C VAL A 90 5.95 14.74 -5.47
N PRO A 91 6.29 13.78 -6.36
CA PRO A 91 6.53 14.08 -7.77
C PRO A 91 5.28 14.67 -8.45
N SER A 92 5.46 15.79 -9.15
CA SER A 92 4.43 16.46 -9.96
C SER A 92 5.03 16.89 -11.30
N GLY A 93 4.95 16.01 -12.30
CA GLY A 93 5.62 16.20 -13.58
C GLY A 93 7.14 16.21 -13.42
N ASN A 94 7.80 17.30 -13.83
CA ASN A 94 9.26 17.46 -13.76
C ASN A 94 9.72 18.16 -12.48
N VAL A 95 8.80 18.49 -11.56
CA VAL A 95 9.12 19.12 -10.27
C VAL A 95 8.63 18.25 -9.12
N SER A 96 9.16 18.50 -7.93
CA SER A 96 8.58 17.97 -6.69
C SER A 96 7.84 19.08 -5.97
N ILE A 97 6.67 18.74 -5.41
CA ILE A 97 5.88 19.64 -4.57
C ILE A 97 5.82 19.07 -3.15
N GLU A 98 5.78 19.96 -2.17
CA GLU A 98 5.58 19.54 -0.78
C GLU A 98 4.09 19.42 -0.46
N LYS A 99 3.71 18.30 0.13
CA LYS A 99 2.39 18.08 0.71
C LYS A 99 2.52 17.57 2.13
N SER A 100 1.60 17.92 3.00
CA SER A 100 1.44 17.20 4.25
C SER A 100 0.90 15.79 4.00
N MET A 101 1.13 14.87 4.93
CA MET A 101 0.54 13.53 4.86
C MET A 101 -0.99 13.57 4.75
N ILE A 102 -1.66 14.51 5.44
CA ILE A 102 -3.12 14.65 5.35
C ILE A 102 -3.58 15.11 3.96
N GLU A 103 -2.92 16.10 3.35
CA GLU A 103 -3.21 16.54 1.98
C GLU A 103 -2.99 15.40 0.98
N PHE A 104 -1.94 14.59 1.17
CA PHE A 104 -1.67 13.47 0.29
C PHE A 104 -2.66 12.31 0.45
N ILE A 105 -3.15 12.06 1.68
CA ILE A 105 -4.23 11.12 1.96
C ILE A 105 -5.55 11.61 1.36
N GLU A 106 -5.81 12.91 1.38
CA GLU A 106 -6.98 13.51 0.75
C GLU A 106 -7.03 13.20 -0.74
N ASP A 107 -5.93 13.40 -1.45
CA ASP A 107 -5.84 13.16 -2.90
C ASP A 107 -5.93 11.69 -3.30
N LYS A 108 -5.48 10.78 -2.43
CA LYS A 108 -5.43 9.35 -2.72
C LYS A 108 -6.76 8.68 -2.41
N THR A 109 -7.69 8.69 -3.35
CA THR A 109 -9.01 8.04 -3.20
C THR A 109 -8.96 6.52 -3.37
N GLU A 110 -8.05 6.02 -4.21
CA GLU A 110 -7.94 4.61 -4.58
C GLU A 110 -6.49 4.10 -4.44
N ILE A 111 -6.38 2.85 -4.01
CA ILE A 111 -5.12 2.10 -3.96
C ILE A 111 -4.93 1.37 -5.29
N ALA A 112 -3.90 1.76 -6.02
CA ALA A 112 -3.49 1.08 -7.23
C ALA A 112 -2.55 -0.09 -6.89
N PRO A 113 -2.43 -1.12 -7.75
CA PRO A 113 -1.53 -2.24 -7.51
C PRO A 113 -0.08 -1.81 -7.23
N LYS A 114 0.40 -0.72 -7.86
CA LYS A 114 1.75 -0.18 -7.66
C LYS A 114 2.02 0.34 -6.24
N ASP A 115 0.99 0.62 -5.44
CA ASP A 115 1.14 1.09 -4.07
C ASP A 115 1.34 -0.09 -3.08
N VAL A 116 1.03 -1.31 -3.53
CA VAL A 116 1.11 -2.55 -2.75
C VAL A 116 2.50 -3.15 -2.93
N SER A 117 3.26 -3.27 -1.84
CA SER A 117 4.61 -3.83 -1.89
C SER A 117 4.59 -5.37 -1.90
N THR A 118 3.61 -5.97 -1.23
CA THR A 118 3.35 -7.42 -1.20
C THR A 118 1.87 -7.66 -0.89
N GLU A 119 1.35 -8.88 -1.08
CA GLU A 119 -0.04 -9.26 -0.73
C GLU A 119 -0.49 -8.92 0.71
N SER A 120 0.46 -8.69 1.62
CA SER A 120 0.20 -8.39 3.03
C SER A 120 0.78 -7.06 3.51
N ARG A 121 1.33 -6.23 2.60
CA ARG A 121 2.01 -4.98 2.93
C ARG A 121 1.79 -3.91 1.88
N MET A 122 1.36 -2.74 2.32
CA MET A 122 1.28 -1.50 1.53
C MET A 122 2.15 -0.44 2.17
N ARG A 123 2.97 0.25 1.37
CA ARG A 123 3.67 1.46 1.80
C ARG A 123 3.08 2.63 1.05
N PHE A 124 2.54 3.58 1.79
CA PHE A 124 2.06 4.86 1.27
C PHE A 124 2.92 5.96 1.86
N GLU A 125 3.98 6.31 1.12
CA GLU A 125 5.02 7.26 1.54
C GLU A 125 5.62 6.89 2.90
N GLN A 126 5.35 7.72 3.91
CA GLN A 126 5.87 7.56 5.26
C GLN A 126 5.00 6.64 6.11
N PHE A 127 3.88 6.14 5.60
CA PHE A 127 2.98 5.23 6.32
C PHE A 127 3.07 3.80 5.79
N VAL A 128 3.06 2.84 6.71
CA VAL A 128 3.08 1.41 6.40
C VAL A 128 1.85 0.74 6.98
N PHE A 129 1.20 -0.04 6.13
CA PHE A 129 0.03 -0.83 6.45
C PHE A 129 0.35 -2.30 6.21
N GLU A 130 -0.08 -3.16 7.12
CA GLU A 130 0.15 -4.60 7.04
C GLU A 130 -1.13 -5.36 7.34
N ARG A 131 -1.30 -6.50 6.67
CA ARG A 131 -2.36 -7.46 6.95
C ARG A 131 -1.94 -8.34 8.13
N VAL A 132 -2.59 -8.14 9.28
CA VAL A 132 -2.31 -8.87 10.52
C VAL A 132 -3.54 -9.68 10.89
N ARG A 133 -3.40 -11.01 10.93
CA ARG A 133 -4.50 -11.96 11.20
C ARG A 133 -5.73 -11.69 10.32
N GLY A 134 -5.48 -11.51 9.02
CA GLY A 134 -6.53 -11.28 8.01
C GLY A 134 -7.11 -9.85 8.00
N ARG A 135 -6.55 -8.89 8.74
CA ARG A 135 -7.03 -7.50 8.72
C ARG A 135 -5.92 -6.52 8.42
N TRP A 136 -6.16 -5.60 7.50
CA TRP A 136 -5.28 -4.45 7.28
C TRP A 136 -5.27 -3.53 8.50
N LEU A 137 -4.08 -3.13 8.94
CA LEU A 137 -3.86 -2.21 10.05
C LEU A 137 -2.74 -1.22 9.70
N PHE A 138 -2.84 0.00 10.24
CA PHE A 138 -1.74 0.95 10.27
C PHE A 138 -0.71 0.48 11.31
N THR A 139 0.52 0.20 10.88
CA THR A 139 1.50 -0.52 11.72
C THR A 139 2.74 0.27 12.02
N ARG A 140 3.15 1.15 11.09
CA ARG A 140 4.36 1.95 11.24
C ARG A 140 4.24 3.28 10.51
N ALA A 141 4.90 4.29 11.06
CA ALA A 141 5.20 5.52 10.35
C ALA A 141 6.70 5.86 10.41
N TYR A 142 7.16 6.66 9.45
CA TYR A 142 8.45 7.31 9.49
C TYR A 142 8.24 8.79 9.82
N LEU A 143 8.97 9.30 10.81
CA LEU A 143 8.93 10.71 11.21
C LEU A 143 10.27 11.39 10.95
N GLU A 144 10.23 12.59 10.41
CA GLU A 144 11.34 13.54 10.45
C GLU A 144 11.35 14.19 11.84
N GLU A 145 12.49 14.15 12.54
CA GLU A 145 12.71 14.84 13.82
C GLU A 145 13.42 16.18 13.63
#